data_AF-A0A7J8F8L0-F1
#
_entry.id   AF-A0A7J8F8L0-F1
#
_cell.length_a   1.000
_cell.length_b   1.000
_cell.length_c   1.000
_cell.angle_alpha   90.00
_cell.angle_beta   90.00
_cell.angle_gamma   90.00
#
_symmetry.space_group_name_H-M   'P 1'
#
loop_
_entity.id
_entity.type
_entity.pdbx_description
1 polymer ?
#
loop_
_entity_poly.entity_id
_entity_poly.type
_entity_poly.pdbx_seq_one_letter_code
_entity_poly.pdbx_strand_id
1 'polypeptide(L)'
;MLGRADPGGEAAGGAGGASGSRTGGLCGSAGHPVPDKDTVRPQMQQILDFETMLANITVPQEKRRDEEFIYHKVTVAELQALAPAISWLPFLSTIFHPVEINESEPIVAYDKEYLVQVSALINSTDKSLLNNYMIWNLVRKTSTFLDQRFQDADEKFMEVMYGTKNACLPRWKLCVSDTENNLGFALGPMFVKETFAEESKNIASQIILEIKKAFEESLKTLKWMDEETRKSAKEKADAIYNMIGYPNFIMDPKELDKVFNDYTPVPDLYFENAMRFFNFSWRVTADQLRKAPNRDQWSMTPPMVNAYYSPTKNEIVFPAGILQAPFYTRSSPKALNFGGIGVVVGHELTHAFDDQGREYDKDGNLRPWWKNSSVEAFKRQTECMVEQYGNYSVNGEPVNGRLTLGENIADNGGLKAAYRAYQNWLKKNGAEQTLPTLGLTNNQLFFLGFAQVWCSVRTPESTHEGLITDPHSPSRFRVIGSVSNSKEFSEHFHCPPGSPMNPRHKCEVW
;
A
#
# COMPACT_ATOMS: atom_id res chain seq x y z
N MET A 1 -27.27 8.61 53.51
CA MET A 1 -26.57 9.66 54.29
C MET A 1 -26.16 10.73 53.29
N LEU A 2 -27.03 11.71 53.05
CA LEU A 2 -27.02 13.05 53.68
C LEU A 2 -25.74 13.82 53.27
N GLY A 3 -25.78 14.95 52.57
CA GLY A 3 -26.92 15.78 52.16
C GLY A 3 -26.45 16.96 51.29
N ARG A 4 -27.42 17.58 50.62
CA ARG A 4 -27.36 18.92 50.00
C ARG A 4 -27.22 20.00 51.07
N ALA A 5 -26.60 21.13 50.72
CA ALA A 5 -27.04 22.47 51.13
C ALA A 5 -26.35 23.56 50.29
N ASP A 6 -27.11 24.17 49.39
CA ASP A 6 -27.10 25.61 49.08
C ASP A 6 -28.01 26.29 50.14
N PRO A 7 -27.95 27.61 50.45
CA PRO A 7 -28.33 28.65 49.48
C PRO A 7 -27.73 30.09 49.65
N GLY A 8 -27.70 30.84 48.54
CA GLY A 8 -28.39 32.14 48.34
C GLY A 8 -28.08 33.39 49.19
N GLY A 9 -27.86 34.53 48.50
CA GLY A 9 -27.97 35.88 49.08
C GLY A 9 -27.58 37.02 48.14
N GLU A 10 -28.57 37.61 47.45
CA GLU A 10 -28.51 38.76 46.54
C GLU A 10 -28.18 40.11 47.22
N ALA A 11 -27.59 41.04 46.46
CA ALA A 11 -27.93 42.47 46.54
C ALA A 11 -27.68 43.16 45.19
N ALA A 12 -28.67 43.97 44.79
CA ALA A 12 -28.89 44.53 43.47
C ALA A 12 -28.38 45.99 43.28
N GLY A 13 -28.27 46.39 42.01
CA GLY A 13 -28.17 47.76 41.50
C GLY A 13 -27.66 47.71 40.05
N GLY A 14 -28.51 47.64 39.02
CA GLY A 14 -29.13 48.79 38.33
C GLY A 14 -28.09 49.73 37.72
N ALA A 15 -28.03 50.12 36.44
CA ALA A 15 -28.89 50.03 35.27
C ALA A 15 -28.04 50.43 34.04
N GLY A 16 -28.41 50.04 32.81
CA GLY A 16 -27.85 50.64 31.59
C GLY A 16 -27.74 49.68 30.40
N GLY A 17 -28.75 49.67 29.54
CA GLY A 17 -28.82 48.78 28.38
C GLY A 17 -27.95 49.17 27.19
N ALA A 18 -27.66 48.18 26.35
CA ALA A 18 -27.56 48.33 24.90
C ALA A 18 -27.64 46.95 24.25
N SER A 19 -28.74 46.74 23.53
CA SER A 19 -28.98 45.63 22.60
C SER A 19 -27.92 45.57 21.50
N GLY A 20 -27.43 44.36 21.19
CA GLY A 20 -26.56 44.15 20.02
C GLY A 20 -26.25 42.68 19.80
N SER A 21 -27.17 41.95 19.17
CA SER A 21 -26.93 40.63 18.59
C SER A 21 -25.81 40.72 17.55
N ARG A 22 -24.71 39.97 17.71
CA ARG A 22 -23.79 39.64 16.60
C ARG A 22 -24.00 38.19 16.21
N THR A 23 -24.87 38.02 15.23
CA THR A 23 -24.96 36.89 14.32
C THR A 23 -23.65 36.72 13.54
N GLY A 24 -23.25 35.46 13.33
CA GLY A 24 -22.42 34.92 12.24
C GLY A 24 -21.39 35.85 11.58
N GLY A 25 -20.13 35.71 11.98
CA GLY A 25 -19.00 36.21 11.19
C GLY A 25 -18.82 35.36 9.93
N LEU A 26 -19.35 35.83 8.81
CA LEU A 26 -18.96 35.41 7.47
C LEU A 26 -17.45 35.66 7.29
N CYS A 27 -16.71 34.66 6.80
CA CYS A 27 -15.33 34.81 6.34
C CYS A 27 -15.25 35.94 5.31
N GLY A 28 -14.71 37.09 5.72
CA GLY A 28 -14.40 38.19 4.83
C GLY A 28 -13.24 37.81 3.92
N SER A 29 -13.51 37.61 2.64
CA SER A 29 -12.49 37.48 1.60
C SER A 29 -11.81 38.84 1.40
N ALA A 30 -10.54 38.96 1.81
CA ALA A 30 -9.70 40.06 1.35
C ALA A 30 -9.59 39.99 -0.18
N GLY A 31 -9.90 41.10 -0.85
CA GLY A 31 -9.93 41.23 -2.31
C GLY A 31 -8.54 41.05 -2.91
N HIS A 32 -8.22 39.82 -3.32
CA HIS A 32 -7.18 39.56 -4.29
C HIS A 32 -7.75 39.72 -5.70
N PRO A 33 -6.95 40.15 -6.70
CA PRO A 33 -7.40 40.17 -8.08
C PRO A 33 -7.88 38.77 -8.46
N VAL A 34 -9.15 38.65 -8.83
CA VAL A 34 -9.68 37.42 -9.41
C VAL A 34 -8.93 37.24 -10.74
N PRO A 35 -8.23 36.12 -10.96
CA PRO A 35 -7.61 35.85 -12.26
C PRO A 35 -8.67 35.97 -13.34
N ASP A 36 -8.36 36.66 -14.44
CA ASP A 36 -9.30 36.81 -15.55
C ASP A 36 -9.68 35.41 -16.06
N LYS A 37 -10.93 35.02 -15.82
CA LYS A 37 -11.44 33.69 -16.15
C LYS A 37 -11.33 33.40 -17.64
N ASP A 38 -11.35 34.45 -18.46
CA ASP A 38 -11.27 34.34 -19.92
C ASP A 38 -9.85 33.99 -20.39
N THR A 39 -8.82 34.16 -19.55
CA THR A 39 -7.43 33.78 -19.84
C THR A 39 -6.98 32.49 -19.14
N VAL A 40 -7.41 32.25 -17.90
CA VAL A 40 -7.00 31.06 -17.13
C VAL A 40 -7.66 29.79 -17.65
N ARG A 41 -8.94 29.85 -18.01
CA ARG A 41 -9.69 28.66 -18.44
C ARG A 41 -9.11 28.03 -19.72
N PRO A 42 -8.79 28.79 -20.78
CA PRO A 42 -8.13 28.22 -21.95
C PRO A 42 -6.76 27.60 -21.64
N GLN A 43 -5.95 28.22 -20.77
CA GLN A 43 -4.64 27.67 -20.39
C GLN A 43 -4.77 26.35 -19.63
N MET A 44 -5.69 26.28 -18.65
CA MET A 44 -5.94 25.05 -17.90
C MET A 44 -6.54 23.95 -18.79
N GLN A 45 -7.34 24.31 -19.79
CA GLN A 45 -7.83 23.36 -20.79
C GLN A 45 -6.68 22.75 -21.60
N GLN A 46 -5.70 23.57 -22.04
CA GLN A 46 -4.53 23.04 -22.76
C GLN A 46 -3.69 22.09 -21.89
N ILE A 47 -3.56 22.36 -20.59
CA ILE A 47 -2.88 21.46 -19.64
C ILE A 47 -3.63 20.13 -19.57
N LEU A 48 -4.95 20.15 -19.45
CA LEU A 48 -5.78 18.94 -19.41
C LEU A 48 -5.72 18.16 -20.72
N ASP A 49 -5.76 18.85 -21.87
CA ASP A 49 -5.64 18.21 -23.19
C ASP A 49 -4.27 17.53 -23.34
N PHE A 50 -3.19 18.20 -22.90
CA PHE A 50 -1.84 17.63 -22.88
C PHE A 50 -1.73 16.41 -21.94
N GLU A 51 -2.28 16.50 -20.72
CA GLU A 51 -2.33 15.38 -19.77
C GLU A 51 -3.14 14.21 -20.33
N THR A 52 -4.20 14.48 -21.09
CA THR A 52 -5.01 13.46 -21.79
C THR A 52 -4.22 12.78 -22.90
N MET A 53 -3.43 13.52 -23.68
CA MET A 53 -2.52 12.94 -24.67
C MET A 53 -1.48 12.03 -23.99
N LEU A 54 -0.93 12.45 -22.86
CA LEU A 54 0.02 11.65 -22.08
C LEU A 54 -0.63 10.38 -21.50
N ALA A 55 -1.87 10.48 -21.02
CA ALA A 55 -2.64 9.34 -20.53
C ALA A 55 -2.91 8.32 -21.66
N ASN A 56 -3.18 8.77 -22.88
CA ASN A 56 -3.38 7.88 -24.04
C ASN A 56 -2.09 7.16 -24.49
N ILE A 57 -0.91 7.73 -24.19
CA ILE A 57 0.40 7.09 -24.42
C ILE A 57 0.72 6.09 -23.29
N THR A 58 0.24 6.34 -22.07
CA THR A 58 0.47 5.48 -20.90
C THR A 58 -0.11 4.08 -21.11
N VAL A 59 0.69 3.05 -20.84
CA VAL A 59 0.26 1.65 -20.95
C VAL A 59 -0.60 1.26 -19.73
N PRO A 60 -1.76 0.60 -19.93
CA PRO A 60 -2.63 0.13 -18.84
C PRO A 60 -1.90 -0.79 -17.84
N GLN A 61 -2.23 -0.68 -16.55
CA GLN A 61 -1.52 -1.34 -15.45
C GLN A 61 -1.52 -2.88 -15.56
N GLU A 62 -2.59 -3.48 -16.07
CA GLU A 62 -2.69 -4.92 -16.30
C GLU A 62 -1.69 -5.45 -17.34
N LYS A 63 -1.15 -4.57 -18.21
CA LYS A 63 -0.09 -4.91 -19.17
C LYS A 63 1.32 -4.64 -18.62
N ARG A 64 1.42 -4.16 -17.38
CA ARG A 64 2.68 -3.77 -16.71
C ARG A 64 3.00 -4.68 -15.51
N ARG A 65 2.40 -5.87 -15.46
CA ARG A 65 2.59 -6.82 -14.35
C ARG A 65 3.71 -7.84 -14.59
N ASP A 66 3.98 -8.22 -15.84
CA ASP A 66 5.06 -9.15 -16.19
C ASP A 66 6.39 -8.38 -16.21
N GLU A 67 7.20 -8.55 -15.16
CA GLU A 67 8.46 -7.80 -15.00
C GLU A 67 9.49 -8.28 -16.03
N GLU A 68 9.56 -9.59 -16.30
CA GLU A 68 10.43 -10.15 -17.34
C GLU A 68 10.20 -9.49 -18.70
N PHE A 69 8.94 -9.15 -19.02
CA PHE A 69 8.57 -8.49 -20.26
C PHE A 69 8.90 -7.00 -20.29
N ILE A 70 8.64 -6.25 -19.21
CA ILE A 70 8.81 -4.80 -19.18
C ILE A 70 10.23 -4.35 -18.78
N TYR A 71 11.04 -5.23 -18.19
CA TYR A 71 12.41 -4.89 -17.79
C TYR A 71 13.32 -4.76 -19.02
N HIS A 72 13.63 -3.53 -19.42
CA HIS A 72 14.59 -3.28 -20.49
C HIS A 72 15.77 -2.44 -20.02
N LYS A 73 16.93 -3.08 -19.88
CA LYS A 73 18.19 -2.38 -19.61
C LYS A 73 18.72 -1.74 -20.89
N VAL A 74 18.96 -0.42 -20.84
CA VAL A 74 19.58 0.38 -21.88
C VAL A 74 20.69 1.23 -21.27
N THR A 75 21.61 1.71 -22.09
CA THR A 75 22.61 2.72 -21.70
C THR A 75 22.05 4.13 -21.83
N VAL A 76 22.68 5.13 -21.21
CA VAL A 76 22.35 6.55 -21.44
C VAL A 76 22.44 6.92 -22.93
N ALA A 77 23.44 6.41 -23.66
CA ALA A 77 23.54 6.63 -25.10
C ALA A 77 22.35 6.05 -25.88
N GLU A 78 21.94 4.82 -25.57
CA GLU A 78 20.76 4.20 -26.20
C GLU A 78 19.47 4.92 -25.83
N LEU A 79 19.32 5.38 -24.57
CA LEU A 79 18.19 6.18 -24.14
C LEU A 79 18.13 7.53 -24.88
N GLN A 80 19.28 8.16 -25.10
CA GLN A 80 19.39 9.40 -25.87
C GLN A 80 18.96 9.22 -27.33
N ALA A 81 19.27 8.06 -27.94
CA ALA A 81 18.80 7.72 -29.28
C ALA A 81 17.29 7.38 -29.30
N LEU A 82 16.77 6.73 -28.26
CA LEU A 82 15.37 6.33 -28.13
C LEU A 82 14.44 7.54 -27.90
N ALA A 83 14.82 8.46 -27.02
CA ALA A 83 13.99 9.57 -26.58
C ALA A 83 14.78 10.91 -26.64
N PRO A 84 15.03 11.46 -27.84
CA PRO A 84 15.98 12.57 -28.02
C PRO A 84 15.52 13.94 -27.49
N ALA A 85 14.26 14.12 -27.09
CA ALA A 85 13.75 15.40 -26.61
C ALA A 85 14.46 15.91 -25.34
N ILE A 86 15.02 15.01 -24.54
CA ILE A 86 15.77 15.32 -23.31
C ILE A 86 17.26 15.09 -23.60
N SER A 87 18.10 16.02 -23.17
CA SER A 87 19.55 15.77 -23.07
C SER A 87 19.82 14.95 -21.82
N TRP A 88 19.76 13.62 -21.94
CA TRP A 88 19.72 12.70 -20.80
C TRP A 88 20.98 12.73 -19.96
N LEU A 89 22.17 12.73 -20.56
CA LEU A 89 23.41 12.76 -19.80
C LEU A 89 23.49 14.01 -18.91
N PRO A 90 23.31 15.26 -19.42
CA PRO A 90 23.23 16.45 -18.56
C PRO A 90 22.14 16.39 -17.49
N PHE A 91 20.95 15.89 -17.85
CA PHE A 91 19.83 15.77 -16.90
C PHE A 91 20.18 14.83 -15.75
N LEU A 92 20.65 13.62 -16.05
CA LEU A 92 21.03 12.60 -15.08
C LEU A 92 22.22 13.04 -14.23
N SER A 93 23.25 13.63 -14.84
CA SER A 93 24.39 14.19 -14.10
C SER A 93 23.97 15.27 -13.11
N THR A 94 22.93 16.06 -13.43
CA THR A 94 22.41 17.10 -12.53
C THR A 94 21.65 16.50 -11.36
N ILE A 95 20.71 15.58 -11.63
CA ILE A 95 19.82 15.07 -10.58
C ILE A 95 20.50 14.03 -9.67
N PHE A 96 21.55 13.35 -10.16
CA PHE A 96 22.35 12.37 -9.40
C PHE A 96 23.67 12.92 -8.87
N HIS A 97 23.96 14.22 -9.05
CA HIS A 97 25.15 14.84 -8.46
C HIS A 97 25.22 14.56 -6.94
N PRO A 98 26.38 14.15 -6.39
CA PRO A 98 27.73 14.20 -6.97
C PRO A 98 28.18 12.93 -7.71
N VAL A 99 27.29 11.99 -8.02
CA VAL A 99 27.66 10.77 -8.75
C VAL A 99 27.99 11.12 -10.20
N GLU A 100 29.17 10.71 -10.65
CA GLU A 100 29.55 10.82 -12.06
C GLU A 100 28.75 9.80 -12.90
N ILE A 101 28.04 10.33 -13.89
CA ILE A 101 27.28 9.57 -14.89
C ILE A 101 27.97 9.74 -16.24
N ASN A 102 28.05 8.67 -17.02
CA ASN A 102 28.57 8.69 -18.38
C ASN A 102 27.61 7.98 -19.35
N GLU A 103 27.94 7.99 -20.64
CA GLU A 103 27.09 7.43 -21.69
C GLU A 103 26.82 5.92 -21.56
N SER A 104 27.68 5.18 -20.86
CA SER A 104 27.54 3.74 -20.64
C SER A 104 26.71 3.37 -19.39
N GLU A 105 26.26 4.36 -18.63
CA GLU A 105 25.46 4.14 -17.41
C GLU A 105 24.19 3.33 -17.72
N PRO A 106 23.92 2.23 -16.99
CA PRO A 106 22.73 1.43 -17.21
C PRO A 106 21.47 2.08 -16.63
N ILE A 107 20.39 2.06 -17.40
CA ILE A 107 19.06 2.54 -17.06
C ILE A 107 18.06 1.43 -17.36
N VAL A 108 17.16 1.17 -16.41
CA VAL A 108 16.00 0.30 -16.65
C VAL A 108 14.87 1.16 -17.22
N ALA A 109 14.51 0.92 -18.48
CA ALA A 109 13.39 1.56 -19.16
C ALA A 109 12.21 0.58 -19.21
N TYR A 110 11.20 0.81 -18.37
CA TYR A 110 10.04 -0.07 -18.27
C TYR A 110 9.13 -0.06 -19.51
N ASP A 111 9.22 0.99 -20.33
CA ASP A 111 8.41 1.11 -21.53
C ASP A 111 9.14 1.98 -22.56
N LYS A 112 9.76 1.32 -23.53
CA LYS A 112 10.52 2.02 -24.57
C LYS A 112 9.63 2.83 -25.49
N GLU A 113 8.45 2.31 -25.81
CA GLU A 113 7.52 2.92 -26.75
C GLU A 113 6.88 4.17 -26.13
N TYR A 114 6.54 4.13 -24.85
CA TYR A 114 6.12 5.30 -24.08
C TYR A 114 7.17 6.41 -24.16
N LEU A 115 8.46 6.11 -23.95
CA LEU A 115 9.52 7.11 -24.00
C LEU A 115 9.69 7.73 -25.39
N VAL A 116 9.55 6.93 -26.47
CA VAL A 116 9.57 7.43 -27.85
C VAL A 116 8.41 8.39 -28.09
N GLN A 117 7.18 8.00 -27.73
CA GLN A 117 5.99 8.81 -27.94
C GLN A 117 6.01 10.08 -27.09
N VAL A 118 6.45 10.00 -25.83
CA VAL A 118 6.62 11.18 -24.96
C VAL A 118 7.69 12.13 -25.51
N SER A 119 8.80 11.60 -26.02
CA SER A 119 9.82 12.43 -26.68
C SER A 119 9.25 13.17 -27.90
N ALA A 120 8.45 12.48 -28.73
CA ALA A 120 7.77 13.12 -29.86
C ALA A 120 6.74 14.17 -29.40
N LEU A 121 5.99 13.90 -28.33
CA LEU A 121 5.02 14.83 -27.75
C LEU A 121 5.70 16.08 -27.20
N ILE A 122 6.81 15.94 -26.47
CA ILE A 122 7.60 17.08 -25.97
C ILE A 122 8.09 17.95 -27.13
N ASN A 123 8.67 17.35 -28.17
CA ASN A 123 9.22 18.10 -29.31
C ASN A 123 8.14 18.82 -30.13
N SER A 124 6.90 18.32 -30.14
CA SER A 124 5.78 18.90 -30.88
C SER A 124 4.93 19.88 -30.06
N THR A 125 5.23 20.05 -28.77
CA THR A 125 4.47 20.92 -27.87
C THR A 125 5.19 22.24 -27.62
N ASP A 126 4.44 23.34 -27.59
CA ASP A 126 4.99 24.65 -27.26
C ASP A 126 5.61 24.68 -25.85
N LYS A 127 6.74 25.36 -25.71
CA LYS A 127 7.49 25.43 -24.45
C LYS A 127 6.70 26.08 -23.32
N SER A 128 5.83 27.05 -23.62
CA SER A 128 4.98 27.66 -22.61
C SER A 128 3.97 26.66 -22.05
N LEU A 129 3.41 25.79 -22.90
CA LEU A 129 2.49 24.75 -22.45
C LEU A 129 3.23 23.69 -21.61
N LEU A 130 4.41 23.25 -22.05
CA LEU A 130 5.25 22.35 -21.26
C LEU A 130 5.59 22.93 -19.88
N ASN A 131 5.98 24.21 -19.83
CA ASN A 131 6.23 24.90 -18.56
C ASN A 131 4.97 24.92 -17.68
N ASN A 132 3.81 25.28 -18.24
CA ASN A 132 2.56 25.33 -17.49
C ASN A 132 2.17 23.96 -16.93
N TYR A 133 2.33 22.88 -17.70
CA TYR A 133 2.10 21.52 -17.23
C TYR A 133 3.05 21.11 -16.09
N MET A 134 4.35 21.44 -16.21
CA MET A 134 5.33 21.18 -15.14
C MET A 134 5.01 21.97 -13.86
N ILE A 135 4.65 23.25 -13.98
CA ILE A 135 4.25 24.07 -12.84
C ILE A 135 2.93 23.58 -12.24
N TRP A 136 1.97 23.11 -13.04
CA TRP A 136 0.74 22.52 -12.53
C TRP A 136 1.01 21.27 -11.67
N ASN A 137 1.93 20.40 -12.09
CA ASN A 137 2.36 19.27 -11.26
C ASN A 137 2.99 19.72 -9.93
N LEU A 138 3.82 20.77 -9.96
CA LEU A 138 4.36 21.38 -8.75
C LEU A 138 3.24 21.95 -7.85
N VAL A 139 2.28 22.69 -8.41
CA VAL A 139 1.15 23.26 -7.65
C VAL A 139 0.30 22.16 -7.03
N ARG A 140 -0.03 21.09 -7.76
CA ARG A 140 -0.74 19.93 -7.21
C ARG A 140 0.00 19.32 -6.03
N LYS A 141 1.32 19.13 -6.14
CA LYS A 141 2.14 18.57 -5.07
C LYS A 141 2.29 19.47 -3.84
N THR A 142 2.15 20.79 -4.00
CA THR A 142 2.50 21.78 -2.96
C THR A 142 1.33 22.54 -2.36
N SER A 143 0.16 22.51 -3.00
CA SER A 143 -1.03 23.27 -2.59
C SER A 143 -1.51 22.95 -1.18
N THR A 144 -1.35 21.72 -0.71
CA THR A 144 -1.77 21.27 0.64
C THR A 144 -1.00 21.95 1.78
N PHE A 145 0.16 22.53 1.49
CA PHE A 145 1.00 23.26 2.47
C PHE A 145 0.67 24.75 2.55
N LEU A 146 -0.30 25.23 1.76
CA LEU A 146 -0.73 26.62 1.72
C LEU A 146 -1.94 26.87 2.64
N ASP A 147 -2.47 28.10 2.59
CA ASP A 147 -3.61 28.51 3.40
C ASP A 147 -4.92 27.78 3.05
N GLN A 148 -5.96 28.02 3.85
CA GLN A 148 -7.24 27.33 3.75
C GLN A 148 -7.87 27.40 2.36
N ARG A 149 -7.66 28.47 1.58
CA ARG A 149 -8.25 28.61 0.24
C ARG A 149 -7.78 27.51 -0.71
N PHE A 150 -6.53 27.07 -0.58
CA PHE A 150 -5.97 25.99 -1.39
C PHE A 150 -6.43 24.63 -0.91
N GLN A 151 -6.53 24.44 0.41
CA GLN A 151 -7.09 23.23 1.01
C GLN A 151 -8.56 23.03 0.62
N ASP A 152 -9.36 24.10 0.61
CA ASP A 152 -10.76 24.06 0.15
C ASP A 152 -10.87 23.69 -1.34
N ALA A 153 -9.91 24.16 -2.17
CA ALA A 153 -9.88 23.85 -3.60
C ALA A 153 -9.51 22.38 -3.86
N ASP A 154 -8.51 21.85 -3.14
CA ASP A 154 -8.13 20.44 -3.18
C ASP A 154 -9.28 19.55 -2.68
N GLU A 155 -9.89 19.90 -1.54
CA GLU A 155 -11.01 19.16 -0.99
C GLU A 155 -12.17 19.07 -1.97
N LYS A 156 -12.52 20.16 -2.66
CA LYS A 156 -13.59 20.15 -3.65
C LYS A 156 -13.30 19.16 -4.80
N PHE A 157 -12.03 19.04 -5.20
CA PHE A 157 -11.63 18.04 -6.20
C PHE A 157 -11.70 16.62 -5.62
N MET A 158 -11.21 16.40 -4.41
CA MET A 158 -11.25 15.11 -3.71
C MET A 158 -12.68 14.62 -3.44
N GLU A 159 -13.63 15.52 -3.17
CA GLU A 159 -15.05 15.19 -3.03
C GLU A 159 -15.62 14.62 -4.34
N VAL A 160 -15.22 15.16 -5.49
CA VAL A 160 -15.64 14.65 -6.81
C VAL A 160 -14.97 13.31 -7.11
N MET A 161 -13.68 13.16 -6.77
CA MET A 161 -12.91 11.94 -7.07
C MET A 161 -13.28 10.76 -6.18
N TYR A 162 -13.50 11.00 -4.88
CA TYR A 162 -13.62 9.96 -3.86
C TYR A 162 -14.91 10.04 -3.05
N GLY A 163 -15.79 11.02 -3.30
CA GLY A 163 -17.04 11.18 -2.54
C GLY A 163 -16.84 11.59 -1.07
N THR A 164 -15.64 12.01 -0.69
CA THR A 164 -15.27 12.34 0.69
C THR A 164 -14.93 13.82 0.87
N LYS A 165 -15.35 14.39 2.01
CA LYS A 165 -15.02 15.75 2.43
C LYS A 165 -13.92 15.75 3.48
N ASN A 166 -12.78 16.36 3.18
CA ASN A 166 -11.65 16.52 4.10
C ASN A 166 -11.92 17.54 5.23
N ALA A 167 -12.90 18.45 5.07
CA ALA A 167 -13.28 19.50 6.04
C ALA A 167 -13.67 18.95 7.41
N CYS A 168 -13.91 17.64 7.50
CA CYS A 168 -14.22 16.95 8.76
C CYS A 168 -12.98 16.51 9.56
N LEU A 169 -11.76 16.59 9.01
CA LEU A 169 -10.53 16.21 9.72
C LEU A 169 -9.98 17.37 10.55
N PRO A 170 -9.86 17.22 11.88
CA PRO A 170 -9.18 18.21 12.72
C PRO A 170 -7.75 18.47 12.24
N ARG A 171 -7.31 19.74 12.28
CA ARG A 171 -5.98 20.16 11.80
C ARG A 171 -4.83 19.30 12.32
N TRP A 172 -4.89 18.88 13.59
CA TRP A 172 -3.85 18.03 14.17
C TRP A 172 -3.74 16.66 13.47
N LYS A 173 -4.83 16.08 12.96
CA LYS A 173 -4.78 14.81 12.21
C LYS A 173 -4.09 14.97 10.87
N LEU A 174 -4.34 16.08 10.17
CA LEU A 174 -3.65 16.43 8.93
C LEU A 174 -2.14 16.55 9.19
N CYS A 175 -1.74 17.30 10.22
CA CYS A 175 -0.33 17.45 10.58
C CYS A 175 0.31 16.13 11.03
N VAL A 176 -0.40 15.28 11.78
CA VAL A 176 0.10 13.95 12.17
C VAL A 176 0.33 13.07 10.94
N SER A 177 -0.62 13.03 10.00
CA SER A 177 -0.48 12.26 8.76
C SER A 177 0.68 12.77 7.91
N ASP A 178 0.80 14.08 7.71
CA ASP A 178 1.91 14.66 6.95
C ASP A 178 3.27 14.42 7.63
N THR A 179 3.34 14.56 8.95
CA THR A 179 4.58 14.28 9.70
C THR A 179 4.95 12.80 9.61
N GLU A 180 3.98 11.88 9.65
CA GLU A 180 4.23 10.45 9.47
C GLU A 180 4.69 10.11 8.05
N ASN A 181 4.01 10.62 7.03
CA ASN A 181 4.36 10.39 5.62
C ASN A 181 5.80 10.79 5.29
N ASN A 182 6.30 11.89 5.88
CA ASN A 182 7.63 12.42 5.60
C ASN A 182 8.68 11.94 6.63
N LEU A 183 8.32 11.92 7.91
CA LEU A 183 9.25 11.70 9.04
C LEU A 183 8.89 10.47 9.87
N GLY A 184 8.16 9.50 9.32
CA GLY A 184 7.67 8.34 10.08
C GLY A 184 8.77 7.46 10.68
N PHE A 185 9.97 7.40 10.09
CA PHE A 185 11.12 6.74 10.74
C PHE A 185 11.66 7.52 11.95
N ALA A 186 11.58 8.86 11.94
CA ALA A 186 11.91 9.68 13.11
C ALA A 186 10.88 9.53 14.23
N LEU A 187 9.61 9.33 13.89
CA LEU A 187 8.52 9.03 14.83
C LEU A 187 8.56 7.57 15.33
N GLY A 188 9.16 6.65 14.57
CA GLY A 188 9.15 5.22 14.81
C GLY A 188 9.58 4.82 16.24
N PRO A 189 10.70 5.32 16.79
CA PRO A 189 11.11 4.98 18.16
C PRO A 189 10.11 5.45 19.21
N MET A 190 9.47 6.60 19.01
CA MET A 190 8.44 7.11 19.91
C MET A 190 7.19 6.23 19.84
N PHE A 191 6.73 5.92 18.63
CA PHE A 191 5.55 5.08 18.40
C PHE A 191 5.73 3.69 19.02
N VAL A 192 6.83 3.01 18.71
CA VAL A 192 7.09 1.64 19.17
C VAL A 192 7.23 1.57 20.69
N LYS A 193 7.91 2.54 21.33
CA LYS A 193 8.02 2.59 22.80
C LYS A 193 6.65 2.67 23.49
N GLU A 194 5.70 3.36 22.87
CA GLU A 194 4.35 3.53 23.42
C GLU A 194 3.42 2.35 23.10
N THR A 195 3.50 1.79 21.89
CA THR A 195 2.47 0.87 21.36
C THR A 195 2.92 -0.58 21.25
N PHE A 196 4.22 -0.86 21.25
CA PHE A 196 4.74 -2.17 20.82
C PHE A 196 5.61 -2.83 21.90
N ALA A 197 5.03 -3.82 22.58
CA ALA A 197 5.76 -4.64 23.54
C ALA A 197 6.78 -5.54 22.82
N GLU A 198 8.01 -5.64 23.34
CA GLU A 198 9.07 -6.48 22.78
C GLU A 198 8.65 -7.96 22.63
N GLU A 199 7.83 -8.46 23.56
CA GLU A 199 7.27 -9.82 23.48
C GLU A 199 6.37 -10.04 22.25
N SER A 200 5.70 -8.99 21.74
CA SER A 200 4.92 -9.06 20.49
C SER A 200 5.80 -9.40 19.30
N LYS A 201 7.07 -8.94 19.28
CA LYS A 201 8.04 -9.31 18.24
C LYS A 201 8.33 -10.81 18.26
N ASN A 202 8.50 -11.40 19.44
CA ASN A 202 8.77 -12.83 19.59
C ASN A 202 7.57 -13.69 19.17
N ILE A 203 6.36 -13.31 19.54
CA ILE A 203 5.14 -14.04 19.18
C ILE A 203 4.88 -13.92 17.67
N ALA A 204 5.01 -12.72 17.08
CA ALA A 204 4.89 -12.53 15.63
C ALA A 204 5.93 -13.38 14.87
N SER A 205 7.17 -13.44 15.38
CA SER A 205 8.23 -14.29 14.80
C SER A 205 7.85 -15.78 14.80
N GLN A 206 7.24 -16.26 15.89
CA GLN A 206 6.76 -17.64 15.98
C GLN A 206 5.62 -17.91 14.97
N ILE A 207 4.66 -16.99 14.85
CA ILE A 207 3.58 -17.11 13.86
C ILE A 207 4.18 -17.20 12.44
N ILE A 208 5.14 -16.34 12.09
CA ILE A 208 5.82 -16.39 10.78
C ILE A 208 6.45 -17.76 10.51
N LEU A 209 7.16 -18.32 11.48
CA LEU A 209 7.76 -19.65 11.34
C LEU A 209 6.70 -20.75 11.15
N GLU A 210 5.57 -20.68 11.87
CA GLU A 210 4.48 -21.66 11.74
C GLU A 210 3.76 -21.56 10.39
N ILE A 211 3.56 -20.34 9.88
CA ILE A 211 2.97 -20.08 8.55
C ILE A 211 3.91 -20.56 7.44
N LYS A 212 5.20 -20.20 7.51
CA LYS A 212 6.22 -20.66 6.55
C LYS A 212 6.30 -22.18 6.50
N LYS A 213 6.29 -22.83 7.66
CA LYS A 213 6.23 -24.29 7.74
C LYS A 213 4.97 -24.85 7.06
N ALA A 214 3.80 -24.27 7.31
CA ALA A 214 2.55 -24.71 6.68
C ALA A 214 2.56 -24.53 5.15
N PHE A 215 3.16 -23.45 4.65
CA PHE A 215 3.36 -23.21 3.22
C PHE A 215 4.30 -24.26 2.60
N GLU A 216 5.45 -24.52 3.21
CA GLU A 216 6.39 -25.56 2.75
C GLU A 216 5.78 -26.96 2.76
N GLU A 217 4.91 -27.26 3.73
CA GLU A 217 4.15 -28.50 3.74
C GLU A 217 3.08 -28.54 2.62
N SER A 218 2.54 -27.39 2.20
CA SER A 218 1.63 -27.28 1.03
C SER A 218 2.37 -27.62 -0.26
N LEU A 219 3.60 -27.09 -0.43
CA LEU A 219 4.43 -27.35 -1.61
C LEU A 219 4.55 -28.85 -1.89
N LYS A 220 4.78 -29.68 -0.87
CA LYS A 220 4.91 -31.15 -1.00
C LYS A 220 3.67 -31.83 -1.59
N THR A 221 2.50 -31.21 -1.46
CA THR A 221 1.21 -31.76 -1.90
C THR A 221 0.68 -31.12 -3.20
N LEU A 222 1.35 -30.08 -3.73
CA LEU A 222 0.95 -29.42 -4.97
C LEU A 222 1.16 -30.34 -6.18
N LYS A 223 0.06 -30.68 -6.85
CA LYS A 223 0.02 -31.65 -7.96
C LYS A 223 0.42 -31.07 -9.32
N TRP A 224 0.25 -29.75 -9.51
CA TRP A 224 0.49 -29.09 -10.80
C TRP A 224 1.97 -28.78 -11.06
N MET A 225 2.80 -28.79 -10.01
CA MET A 225 4.23 -28.47 -10.05
C MET A 225 5.07 -29.75 -10.02
N ASP A 226 6.19 -29.80 -10.75
CA ASP A 226 7.12 -30.94 -10.68
C ASP A 226 8.02 -30.89 -9.43
N GLU A 227 8.68 -32.01 -9.09
CA GLU A 227 9.47 -32.11 -7.85
C GLU A 227 10.66 -31.15 -7.81
N GLU A 228 11.31 -30.91 -8.95
CA GLU A 228 12.45 -30.00 -9.04
C GLU A 228 12.02 -28.56 -8.75
N THR A 229 10.94 -28.11 -9.41
CA THR A 229 10.40 -26.76 -9.16
C THR A 229 9.89 -26.63 -7.72
N ARG A 230 9.28 -27.67 -7.12
CA ARG A 230 8.90 -27.66 -5.69
C ARG A 230 10.10 -27.51 -4.77
N LYS A 231 11.22 -28.17 -5.09
CA LYS A 231 12.46 -28.05 -4.32
C LYS A 231 13.00 -26.62 -4.39
N SER A 232 13.06 -26.04 -5.58
CA SER A 232 13.48 -24.64 -5.74
C SER A 232 12.54 -23.66 -5.04
N ALA A 233 11.22 -23.91 -5.08
CA ALA A 233 10.23 -23.07 -4.40
C ALA A 233 10.43 -23.12 -2.87
N LYS A 234 10.73 -24.30 -2.34
CA LYS A 234 11.14 -24.44 -0.93
C LYS A 234 12.43 -23.69 -0.64
N GLU A 235 13.46 -23.79 -1.48
CA GLU A 235 14.72 -23.06 -1.28
C GLU A 235 14.51 -21.53 -1.26
N LYS A 236 13.60 -21.01 -2.11
CA LYS A 236 13.19 -19.60 -2.06
C LYS A 236 12.44 -19.27 -0.77
N ALA A 237 11.47 -20.09 -0.37
CA ALA A 237 10.72 -19.89 0.87
C ALA A 237 11.65 -19.90 2.08
N ASP A 238 12.61 -20.84 2.13
CA ASP A 238 13.66 -20.96 3.15
C ASP A 238 14.49 -19.67 3.26
N ALA A 239 14.78 -19.02 2.12
CA ALA A 239 15.56 -17.80 2.03
C ALA A 239 14.80 -16.49 2.30
N ILE A 240 13.45 -16.53 2.41
CA ILE A 240 12.66 -15.34 2.75
C ILE A 240 13.14 -14.76 4.07
N TYR A 241 13.53 -13.49 4.04
CA TYR A 241 13.90 -12.72 5.21
C TYR A 241 12.67 -12.02 5.79
N ASN A 242 12.58 -11.92 7.12
CA ASN A 242 11.42 -11.30 7.76
C ASN A 242 11.84 -10.16 8.69
N MET A 243 11.07 -9.07 8.63
CA MET A 243 11.27 -7.87 9.42
C MET A 243 9.98 -7.53 10.18
N ILE A 244 10.10 -7.27 11.49
CA ILE A 244 8.95 -7.21 12.41
C ILE A 244 9.05 -5.99 13.32
N GLY A 245 7.99 -5.19 13.34
CA GLY A 245 7.83 -4.01 14.17
C GLY A 245 8.54 -2.79 13.60
N TYR A 246 9.86 -2.83 13.55
CA TYR A 246 10.71 -1.71 13.17
C TYR A 246 12.11 -2.16 12.68
N PRO A 247 12.75 -1.38 11.78
CA PRO A 247 14.15 -1.59 11.41
C PRO A 247 15.07 -1.32 12.59
N ASN A 248 16.23 -1.98 12.66
CA ASN A 248 17.06 -1.89 13.86
C ASN A 248 17.70 -0.51 14.02
N PHE A 249 18.07 0.15 12.91
CA PHE A 249 18.78 1.43 12.96
C PHE A 249 18.00 2.55 13.67
N ILE A 250 16.66 2.54 13.68
CA ILE A 250 15.89 3.62 14.33
C ILE A 250 16.01 3.57 15.86
N MET A 251 16.35 2.41 16.42
CA MET A 251 16.55 2.25 17.87
C MET A 251 17.95 2.65 18.33
N ASP A 252 18.87 2.90 17.41
CA ASP A 252 20.14 3.57 17.70
C ASP A 252 20.01 5.06 17.34
N PRO A 253 19.96 5.96 18.34
CA PRO A 253 19.83 7.40 18.09
C PRO A 253 20.91 7.94 17.15
N LYS A 254 22.13 7.39 17.18
CA LYS A 254 23.23 7.88 16.33
C LYS A 254 22.99 7.58 14.86
N GLU A 255 22.49 6.38 14.55
CA GLU A 255 22.20 6.00 13.17
C GLU A 255 20.95 6.73 12.65
N LEU A 256 19.93 6.89 13.48
CA LEU A 256 18.74 7.66 13.12
C LEU A 256 19.06 9.14 12.88
N ASP A 257 19.81 9.78 13.78
CA ASP A 257 20.24 11.18 13.64
C ASP A 257 21.09 11.36 12.38
N LYS A 258 21.96 10.40 12.06
CA LYS A 258 22.77 10.42 10.83
C LYS A 258 21.91 10.40 9.57
N VAL A 259 20.82 9.63 9.54
CA VAL A 259 19.88 9.61 8.41
C VAL A 259 19.23 10.98 8.23
N PHE A 260 18.79 11.62 9.32
CA PHE A 260 18.07 12.89 9.27
C PHE A 260 18.96 14.14 9.41
N ASN A 261 20.28 13.99 9.49
CA ASN A 261 21.23 15.07 9.75
C ASN A 261 21.12 16.23 8.74
N ASP A 262 20.79 15.90 7.49
CA ASP A 262 20.68 16.86 6.39
C ASP A 262 19.28 17.50 6.28
N TYR A 263 18.36 17.18 7.19
CA TYR A 263 17.04 17.78 7.27
C TYR A 263 16.92 18.66 8.53
N THR A 264 16.63 19.95 8.33
CA THR A 264 16.46 20.91 9.43
C THR A 264 15.10 21.61 9.32
N PRO A 265 14.12 21.24 10.16
CA PRO A 265 12.84 21.95 10.22
C PRO A 265 13.00 23.30 10.92
N VAL A 266 12.22 24.28 10.48
CA VAL A 266 12.17 25.64 11.03
C VAL A 266 10.76 25.90 11.58
N PRO A 267 10.61 26.39 12.84
CA PRO A 267 9.32 26.81 13.36
C PRO A 267 8.65 27.84 12.45
N ASP A 268 7.32 27.81 12.40
CA ASP A 268 6.46 28.76 11.65
C ASP A 268 6.60 28.75 10.11
N LEU A 269 7.55 27.98 9.53
CA LEU A 269 7.80 27.92 8.08
C LEU A 269 7.42 26.56 7.48
N TYR A 270 6.13 26.20 7.58
CA TYR A 270 5.64 24.88 7.17
C TYR A 270 5.89 24.55 5.69
N PHE A 271 5.60 25.49 4.78
CA PHE A 271 5.87 25.30 3.34
C PHE A 271 7.36 25.07 3.06
N GLU A 272 8.23 25.85 3.71
CA GLU A 272 9.68 25.70 3.54
C GLU A 272 10.17 24.35 4.07
N ASN A 273 9.63 23.89 5.20
CA ASN A 273 9.94 22.56 5.75
C ASN A 273 9.57 21.45 4.78
N ALA A 274 8.40 21.51 4.15
CA ALA A 274 7.98 20.56 3.13
C ALA A 274 8.94 20.56 1.93
N MET A 275 9.34 21.74 1.44
CA MET A 275 10.27 21.84 0.31
C MET A 275 11.66 21.32 0.66
N ARG A 276 12.16 21.65 1.86
CA ARG A 276 13.41 21.11 2.41
C ARG A 276 13.35 19.59 2.51
N PHE A 277 12.22 19.05 2.96
CA PHE A 277 12.02 17.60 3.04
C PHE A 277 12.02 16.95 1.67
N PHE A 278 11.31 17.47 0.67
CA PHE A 278 11.30 16.88 -0.68
C PHE A 278 12.70 16.88 -1.30
N ASN A 279 13.47 17.95 -1.11
CA ASN A 279 14.88 17.98 -1.54
C ASN A 279 15.73 16.97 -0.77
N PHE A 280 15.57 16.86 0.55
CA PHE A 280 16.26 15.87 1.38
C PHE A 280 15.93 14.43 0.93
N SER A 281 14.64 14.11 0.77
CA SER A 281 14.15 12.80 0.34
C SER A 281 14.71 12.40 -1.02
N TRP A 282 14.70 13.32 -2.00
CA TRP A 282 15.35 13.08 -3.29
C TRP A 282 16.84 12.77 -3.15
N ARG A 283 17.58 13.56 -2.36
CA ARG A 283 19.02 13.36 -2.14
C ARG A 283 19.32 12.00 -1.49
N VAL A 284 18.49 11.55 -0.55
CA VAL A 284 18.61 10.21 0.07
C VAL A 284 18.46 9.11 -0.97
N THR A 285 17.50 9.23 -1.89
CA THR A 285 17.32 8.28 -3.01
C THR A 285 18.49 8.31 -3.99
N ALA A 286 18.93 9.50 -4.40
CA ALA A 286 20.04 9.67 -5.35
C ALA A 286 21.36 9.09 -4.80
N ASP A 287 21.62 9.26 -3.51
CA ASP A 287 22.80 8.74 -2.81
C ASP A 287 22.85 7.19 -2.74
N GLN A 288 21.74 6.49 -3.02
CA GLN A 288 21.74 5.02 -3.10
C GLN A 288 22.32 4.47 -4.41
N LEU A 289 22.50 5.27 -5.47
CA LEU A 289 22.83 4.78 -6.82
C LEU A 289 24.11 3.93 -6.90
N ARG A 290 25.09 4.16 -6.00
CA ARG A 290 26.35 3.40 -5.93
C ARG A 290 26.47 2.54 -4.66
N LYS A 291 25.38 2.39 -3.89
CA LYS A 291 25.34 1.63 -2.64
C LYS A 291 24.63 0.31 -2.86
N ALA A 292 25.05 -0.73 -2.14
CA ALA A 292 24.35 -1.99 -2.14
C ALA A 292 22.99 -1.83 -1.44
N PRO A 293 21.90 -2.41 -1.98
CA PRO A 293 20.62 -2.47 -1.27
C PRO A 293 20.77 -3.14 0.09
N ASN A 294 20.10 -2.59 1.11
CA ASN A 294 20.13 -3.12 2.47
C ASN A 294 18.74 -3.61 2.90
N ARG A 295 18.66 -4.79 3.53
CA ARG A 295 17.43 -5.33 4.12
C ARG A 295 16.94 -4.51 5.33
N ASP A 296 17.82 -3.79 6.02
CA ASP A 296 17.40 -2.88 7.10
C ASP A 296 16.76 -1.56 6.61
N GLN A 297 16.68 -1.34 5.29
CA GLN A 297 15.97 -0.20 4.68
C GLN A 297 14.53 -0.58 4.31
N TRP A 298 13.56 -0.03 5.01
CA TRP A 298 12.15 -0.35 4.78
C TRP A 298 11.50 0.66 3.83
N SER A 299 10.49 0.21 3.07
CA SER A 299 9.62 1.10 2.28
C SER A 299 8.39 1.57 3.06
N MET A 300 8.14 0.99 4.24
CA MET A 300 7.08 1.40 5.16
C MET A 300 7.67 1.79 6.51
N THR A 301 7.06 2.78 7.15
CA THR A 301 7.45 3.25 8.47
C THR A 301 6.82 2.35 9.55
N PRO A 302 7.40 2.25 10.77
CA PRO A 302 6.80 1.46 11.86
C PRO A 302 5.33 1.75 12.20
N PRO A 303 4.83 3.01 12.18
CA PRO A 303 3.42 3.28 12.51
C PRO A 303 2.42 2.90 11.41
N MET A 304 2.85 2.57 10.19
CA MET A 304 1.92 2.17 9.12
C MET A 304 1.12 0.92 9.49
N VAL A 305 -0.18 0.95 9.20
CA VAL A 305 -1.08 -0.20 9.37
C VAL A 305 -1.17 -0.93 8.02
N ASN A 306 -0.08 -1.59 7.64
CA ASN A 306 0.02 -2.36 6.40
C ASN A 306 1.13 -3.43 6.54
N ALA A 307 1.34 -4.24 5.51
CA ALA A 307 2.47 -5.15 5.36
C ALA A 307 2.93 -5.17 3.88
N TYR A 308 4.11 -5.71 3.60
CA TYR A 308 4.56 -5.87 2.21
C TYR A 308 5.59 -6.98 2.01
N TYR A 309 5.68 -7.45 0.77
CA TYR A 309 6.76 -8.25 0.22
C TYR A 309 7.61 -7.44 -0.76
N SER A 310 8.93 -7.62 -0.70
CA SER A 310 9.88 -7.05 -1.67
C SER A 310 10.54 -8.18 -2.48
N PRO A 311 10.27 -8.27 -3.80
CA PRO A 311 10.86 -9.31 -4.65
C PRO A 311 12.39 -9.26 -4.68
N THR A 312 12.98 -8.06 -4.81
CA THR A 312 14.43 -7.87 -4.94
C THR A 312 15.21 -8.11 -3.65
N LYS A 313 14.54 -8.05 -2.49
CA LYS A 313 15.15 -8.40 -1.19
C LYS A 313 14.80 -9.80 -0.73
N ASN A 314 13.83 -10.44 -1.40
CA ASN A 314 13.12 -11.63 -0.95
C ASN A 314 12.74 -11.51 0.54
N GLU A 315 12.01 -10.43 0.86
CA GLU A 315 11.77 -9.99 2.24
C GLU A 315 10.28 -9.72 2.46
N ILE A 316 9.77 -10.15 3.62
CA ILE A 316 8.42 -9.81 4.13
C ILE A 316 8.55 -8.89 5.35
N VAL A 317 7.74 -7.84 5.41
CA VAL A 317 7.86 -6.80 6.44
C VAL A 317 6.50 -6.51 7.08
N PHE A 318 6.49 -6.52 8.41
CA PHE A 318 5.31 -6.26 9.24
C PHE A 318 5.59 -5.10 10.21
N PRO A 319 5.29 -3.84 9.83
CA PRO A 319 5.30 -2.68 10.72
C PRO A 319 4.59 -2.90 12.06
N ALA A 320 5.04 -2.23 13.11
CA ALA A 320 4.41 -2.31 14.42
C ALA A 320 2.92 -1.90 14.37
N GLY A 321 2.56 -0.97 13.48
CA GLY A 321 1.19 -0.49 13.28
C GLY A 321 0.19 -1.57 12.84
N ILE A 322 0.60 -2.65 12.17
CA ILE A 322 -0.33 -3.77 11.86
C ILE A 322 -0.38 -4.83 12.97
N LEU A 323 0.59 -4.86 13.88
CA LEU A 323 0.71 -5.83 14.97
C LEU A 323 -0.16 -5.43 16.18
N GLN A 324 -1.42 -5.12 15.91
CA GLN A 324 -2.44 -4.71 16.87
C GLN A 324 -3.82 -5.29 16.52
N ALA A 325 -4.82 -5.09 17.36
CA ALA A 325 -6.18 -5.55 17.09
C ALA A 325 -6.74 -4.89 15.80
N PRO A 326 -7.54 -5.61 14.99
CA PRO A 326 -7.99 -7.00 15.17
C PRO A 326 -7.00 -8.06 14.66
N PHE A 327 -5.92 -7.69 13.98
CA PHE A 327 -4.96 -8.63 13.40
C PHE A 327 -4.27 -9.48 14.46
N TYR A 328 -3.80 -8.84 15.52
CA TYR A 328 -3.05 -9.48 16.58
C TYR A 328 -3.37 -8.88 17.95
N THR A 329 -3.67 -9.74 18.92
CA THR A 329 -3.43 -9.41 20.33
C THR A 329 -2.90 -10.62 21.06
N ARG A 330 -2.07 -10.39 22.08
CA ARG A 330 -1.51 -11.48 22.89
C ARG A 330 -2.59 -12.31 23.60
N SER A 331 -3.65 -11.65 24.05
CA SER A 331 -4.74 -12.25 24.82
C SER A 331 -5.85 -12.85 23.95
N SER A 332 -5.89 -12.56 22.66
CA SER A 332 -6.85 -13.16 21.73
C SER A 332 -6.66 -14.67 21.59
N PRO A 333 -7.76 -15.45 21.42
CA PRO A 333 -7.69 -16.82 20.95
C PRO A 333 -6.77 -16.96 19.73
N LYS A 334 -6.00 -18.05 19.66
CA LYS A 334 -5.11 -18.31 18.51
C LYS A 334 -5.89 -18.42 17.21
N ALA A 335 -7.13 -18.91 17.24
CA ALA A 335 -8.03 -18.84 16.08
C ALA A 335 -8.10 -17.43 15.45
N LEU A 336 -8.25 -16.37 16.26
CA LEU A 336 -8.32 -14.99 15.77
C LEU A 336 -6.95 -14.48 15.31
N ASN A 337 -5.87 -14.79 16.04
CA ASN A 337 -4.53 -14.37 15.64
C ASN A 337 -4.10 -15.04 14.31
N PHE A 338 -4.39 -16.33 14.12
CA PHE A 338 -4.14 -17.01 12.85
C PHE A 338 -5.07 -16.51 11.74
N GLY A 339 -6.33 -16.22 12.04
CA GLY A 339 -7.29 -15.66 11.08
C GLY A 339 -7.02 -14.19 10.70
N GLY A 340 -6.32 -13.45 11.56
CA GLY A 340 -5.90 -12.07 11.34
C GLY A 340 -4.45 -12.01 10.84
N ILE A 341 -3.50 -11.77 11.75
CA ILE A 341 -2.08 -11.60 11.38
C ILE A 341 -1.50 -12.84 10.71
N GLY A 342 -1.96 -14.05 11.04
CA GLY A 342 -1.53 -15.27 10.36
C GLY A 342 -1.86 -15.27 8.87
N VAL A 343 -3.06 -14.79 8.49
CA VAL A 343 -3.44 -14.64 7.08
C VAL A 343 -2.61 -13.58 6.39
N VAL A 344 -2.37 -12.42 7.04
CA VAL A 344 -1.49 -11.37 6.49
C VAL A 344 -0.07 -11.90 6.26
N VAL A 345 0.48 -12.64 7.21
CA VAL A 345 1.80 -13.28 7.04
C VAL A 345 1.81 -14.26 5.88
N GLY A 346 0.76 -15.08 5.75
CA GLY A 346 0.64 -16.03 4.65
C GLY A 346 0.49 -15.31 3.30
N HIS A 347 -0.19 -14.17 3.28
CA HIS A 347 -0.37 -13.32 2.11
C HIS A 347 0.98 -12.77 1.63
N GLU A 348 1.77 -12.15 2.50
CA GLU A 348 3.11 -11.65 2.16
C GLU A 348 4.08 -12.77 1.74
N LEU A 349 3.99 -13.94 2.37
CA LEU A 349 4.79 -15.10 1.97
C LEU A 349 4.40 -15.58 0.56
N THR A 350 3.10 -15.55 0.24
CA THR A 350 2.58 -15.99 -1.05
C THR A 350 2.95 -15.01 -2.18
N HIS A 351 3.11 -13.72 -1.89
CA HIS A 351 3.65 -12.76 -2.87
C HIS A 351 5.03 -13.15 -3.41
N ALA A 352 5.84 -13.91 -2.65
CA ALA A 352 7.09 -14.46 -3.17
C ALA A 352 6.90 -15.44 -4.34
N PHE A 353 5.66 -15.86 -4.61
CA PHE A 353 5.32 -16.85 -5.61
C PHE A 353 4.06 -16.48 -6.42
N ASP A 354 3.58 -15.24 -6.35
CA ASP A 354 2.47 -14.78 -7.20
C ASP A 354 2.91 -14.61 -8.68
N ASP A 355 2.08 -13.94 -9.50
CA ASP A 355 2.36 -13.76 -10.93
C ASP A 355 3.65 -12.98 -11.22
N GLN A 356 4.09 -12.11 -10.30
CA GLN A 356 5.30 -11.28 -10.42
C GLN A 356 6.44 -11.84 -9.57
N GLY A 357 6.19 -12.11 -8.29
CA GLY A 357 7.19 -12.56 -7.35
C GLY A 357 7.83 -13.89 -7.75
N ARG A 358 7.10 -14.79 -8.45
CA ARG A 358 7.69 -16.02 -8.99
C ARG A 358 8.86 -15.78 -9.97
N GLU A 359 8.97 -14.60 -10.58
CA GLU A 359 9.99 -14.29 -11.59
C GLU A 359 11.36 -13.99 -10.96
N TYR A 360 11.36 -13.76 -9.65
CA TYR A 360 12.55 -13.49 -8.86
C TYR A 360 13.01 -14.76 -8.15
N ASP A 361 14.31 -15.03 -8.18
CA ASP A 361 14.90 -16.16 -7.46
C ASP A 361 14.99 -15.90 -5.94
N LYS A 362 15.60 -16.84 -5.21
CA LYS A 362 15.79 -16.75 -3.75
C LYS A 362 16.63 -15.56 -3.28
N ASP A 363 17.47 -15.02 -4.17
CA ASP A 363 18.39 -13.92 -3.91
C ASP A 363 17.83 -12.57 -4.41
N GLY A 364 16.60 -12.58 -4.97
CA GLY A 364 15.91 -11.39 -5.46
C GLY A 364 16.31 -10.96 -6.87
N ASN A 365 16.91 -11.86 -7.66
CA ASN A 365 17.27 -11.58 -9.05
C ASN A 365 16.13 -11.99 -9.98
N LEU A 366 15.72 -11.09 -10.88
CA LEU A 366 14.80 -11.40 -11.98
C LEU A 366 15.50 -12.33 -12.98
N ARG A 367 15.17 -13.63 -12.96
CA ARG A 367 15.70 -14.63 -13.89
C ARG A 367 14.84 -15.89 -13.90
N PRO A 368 14.78 -16.64 -15.00
CA PRO A 368 14.11 -17.94 -15.01
C PRO A 368 14.77 -18.93 -14.05
N TRP A 369 13.98 -19.46 -13.11
CA TRP A 369 14.41 -20.52 -12.16
C TRP A 369 13.40 -21.68 -12.08
N TRP A 370 12.34 -21.64 -12.88
CA TRP A 370 11.38 -22.74 -13.07
C TRP A 370 11.55 -23.36 -14.45
N LYS A 371 11.15 -24.62 -14.59
CA LYS A 371 10.93 -25.20 -15.92
C LYS A 371 9.77 -24.51 -16.62
N ASN A 372 9.86 -24.33 -17.93
CA ASN A 372 8.77 -23.78 -18.75
C ASN A 372 7.45 -24.55 -18.55
N SER A 373 7.50 -25.88 -18.40
CA SER A 373 6.31 -26.69 -18.13
C SER A 373 5.58 -26.29 -16.85
N SER A 374 6.32 -25.87 -15.83
CA SER A 374 5.80 -25.47 -14.51
C SER A 374 5.32 -24.02 -14.52
N VAL A 375 5.96 -23.14 -15.31
CA VAL A 375 5.44 -21.81 -15.61
C VAL A 375 4.09 -21.90 -16.33
N GLU A 376 3.99 -22.73 -17.37
CA GLU A 376 2.73 -22.94 -18.09
C GLU A 376 1.66 -23.61 -17.23
N ALA A 377 2.04 -24.52 -16.32
CA ALA A 377 1.12 -25.08 -15.34
C ALA A 377 0.61 -24.02 -14.36
N PHE A 378 1.49 -23.17 -13.85
CA PHE A 378 1.11 -22.04 -12.99
C PHE A 378 0.12 -21.11 -13.69
N LYS A 379 0.40 -20.70 -14.93
CA LYS A 379 -0.51 -19.85 -15.73
C LYS A 379 -1.90 -20.47 -15.89
N ARG A 380 -1.99 -21.80 -16.06
CA ARG A 380 -3.29 -22.50 -16.09
C ARG A 380 -4.01 -22.47 -14.75
N GLN A 381 -3.29 -22.59 -13.64
CA GLN A 381 -3.90 -22.49 -12.30
C GLN A 381 -4.39 -21.07 -12.00
N THR A 382 -3.62 -20.05 -12.38
CA THR A 382 -3.96 -18.65 -12.12
C THR A 382 -5.12 -18.15 -12.99
N GLU A 383 -5.30 -18.67 -14.21
CA GLU A 383 -6.44 -18.30 -15.06
C GLU A 383 -7.78 -18.62 -14.40
N CYS A 384 -7.86 -19.67 -13.56
CA CYS A 384 -9.05 -19.93 -12.75
C CYS A 384 -9.42 -18.73 -11.87
N MET A 385 -8.45 -18.09 -11.23
CA MET A 385 -8.69 -16.92 -10.38
C MET A 385 -9.02 -15.68 -11.21
N VAL A 386 -8.40 -15.52 -12.39
CA VAL A 386 -8.77 -14.46 -13.34
C VAL A 386 -10.26 -14.58 -13.71
N GLU A 387 -10.71 -15.77 -14.09
CA GLU A 387 -12.11 -16.03 -14.43
C GLU A 387 -13.04 -15.88 -13.23
N GLN A 388 -12.65 -16.40 -12.06
CA GLN A 388 -13.44 -16.32 -10.83
C GLN A 388 -13.69 -14.85 -10.43
N TYR A 389 -12.63 -14.06 -10.28
CA TYR A 389 -12.75 -12.68 -9.84
C TYR A 389 -13.30 -11.77 -10.93
N GLY A 390 -13.04 -12.07 -12.21
CA GLY A 390 -13.66 -11.39 -13.36
C GLY A 390 -15.18 -11.52 -13.43
N ASN A 391 -15.76 -12.52 -12.77
CA ASN A 391 -17.22 -12.71 -12.69
C ASN A 391 -17.87 -11.94 -11.53
N TYR A 392 -17.10 -11.31 -10.65
CA TYR A 392 -17.65 -10.45 -9.60
C TYR A 392 -17.97 -9.05 -10.13
N SER A 393 -18.96 -8.40 -9.52
CA SER A 393 -19.30 -7.01 -9.84
C SER A 393 -19.68 -6.22 -8.60
N VAL A 394 -19.41 -4.92 -8.63
CA VAL A 394 -19.92 -3.95 -7.66
C VAL A 394 -20.68 -2.88 -8.42
N ASN A 395 -21.92 -2.58 -8.02
CA ASN A 395 -22.77 -1.57 -8.67
C ASN A 395 -22.94 -1.76 -10.19
N GLY A 396 -22.86 -3.01 -10.68
CA GLY A 396 -22.97 -3.35 -12.10
C GLY A 396 -21.65 -3.27 -12.88
N GLU A 397 -20.55 -2.88 -12.24
CA GLU A 397 -19.22 -2.81 -12.84
C GLU A 397 -18.40 -4.05 -12.50
N PRO A 398 -17.73 -4.68 -13.48
CA PRO A 398 -16.97 -5.91 -13.25
C PRO A 398 -15.67 -5.63 -12.48
N VAL A 399 -15.28 -6.57 -11.62
CA VAL A 399 -13.93 -6.59 -11.04
C VAL A 399 -12.94 -7.06 -12.10
N ASN A 400 -11.79 -6.37 -12.24
CA ASN A 400 -10.77 -6.81 -13.18
C ASN A 400 -9.92 -7.95 -12.59
N GLY A 401 -10.25 -9.19 -12.95
CA GLY A 401 -9.56 -10.39 -12.46
C GLY A 401 -8.08 -10.51 -12.86
N ARG A 402 -7.64 -9.82 -13.93
CA ARG A 402 -6.21 -9.78 -14.32
C ARG A 402 -5.43 -8.73 -13.54
N LEU A 403 -6.01 -7.54 -13.36
CA LEU A 403 -5.42 -6.48 -12.52
C LEU A 403 -5.19 -6.98 -11.09
N THR A 404 -6.18 -7.70 -10.56
CA THR A 404 -6.19 -8.14 -9.15
C THR A 404 -5.52 -9.49 -8.89
N LEU A 405 -4.90 -10.09 -9.91
CA LEU A 405 -4.48 -11.49 -9.86
C LEU A 405 -3.46 -11.78 -8.75
N GLY A 406 -2.40 -10.98 -8.61
CA GLY A 406 -1.36 -11.20 -7.60
C GLY A 406 -1.91 -11.18 -6.18
N GLU A 407 -2.72 -10.18 -5.87
CA GLU A 407 -3.41 -10.04 -4.57
C GLU A 407 -4.39 -11.18 -4.30
N ASN A 408 -5.13 -11.62 -5.31
CA ASN A 408 -6.06 -12.73 -5.18
C ASN A 408 -5.32 -14.06 -4.94
N ILE A 409 -4.17 -14.29 -5.60
CA ILE A 409 -3.30 -15.43 -5.35
C ILE A 409 -2.80 -15.38 -3.90
N ALA A 410 -2.34 -14.22 -3.45
CA ALA A 410 -1.81 -14.01 -2.11
C ALA A 410 -2.87 -14.21 -1.02
N ASP A 411 -4.09 -13.70 -1.19
CA ASP A 411 -5.20 -13.93 -0.26
C ASP A 411 -5.54 -15.41 -0.11
N ASN A 412 -5.64 -16.12 -1.24
CA ASN A 412 -6.01 -17.54 -1.24
C ASN A 412 -4.92 -18.42 -0.61
N GLY A 413 -3.65 -18.21 -1.02
CA GLY A 413 -2.51 -18.92 -0.45
C GLY A 413 -2.31 -18.59 1.03
N GLY A 414 -2.46 -17.32 1.40
CA GLY A 414 -2.32 -16.85 2.77
C GLY A 414 -3.36 -17.42 3.72
N LEU A 415 -4.65 -17.39 3.33
CA LEU A 415 -5.72 -17.99 4.12
C LEU A 415 -5.51 -19.49 4.34
N LYS A 416 -5.13 -20.22 3.29
CA LYS A 416 -4.88 -21.66 3.35
C LYS A 416 -3.68 -22.00 4.23
N ALA A 417 -2.57 -21.29 4.09
CA ALA A 417 -1.37 -21.49 4.91
C ALA A 417 -1.66 -21.19 6.38
N ALA A 418 -2.37 -20.09 6.67
CA ALA A 418 -2.77 -19.72 8.02
C ALA A 418 -3.69 -20.72 8.68
N TYR A 419 -4.67 -21.24 7.94
CA TYR A 419 -5.56 -22.26 8.47
C TYR A 419 -4.81 -23.55 8.79
N ARG A 420 -3.92 -23.99 7.89
CA ARG A 420 -3.09 -25.17 8.13
C ARG A 420 -2.14 -24.99 9.32
N ALA A 421 -1.54 -23.81 9.49
CA ALA A 421 -0.72 -23.49 10.65
C ALA A 421 -1.54 -23.55 11.95
N TYR A 422 -2.76 -23.00 11.95
CA TYR A 422 -3.67 -23.10 13.08
C TYR A 422 -4.00 -24.57 13.44
N GLN A 423 -4.26 -25.42 12.43
CA GLN A 423 -4.48 -26.85 12.68
C GLN A 423 -3.24 -27.55 13.24
N ASN A 424 -2.04 -27.18 12.79
CA ASN A 424 -0.80 -27.69 13.35
C ASN A 424 -0.60 -27.23 14.80
N TRP A 425 -0.98 -25.99 15.12
CA TRP A 425 -0.97 -25.48 16.49
C TRP A 425 -1.95 -26.25 17.38
N LEU A 426 -3.18 -26.52 16.92
CA LEU A 426 -4.16 -27.32 17.65
C LEU A 426 -3.69 -28.76 17.91
N LYS A 427 -3.06 -29.40 16.92
CA LYS A 427 -2.48 -30.75 17.10
C LYS A 427 -1.40 -30.79 18.18
N LYS A 428 -0.62 -29.71 18.32
CA LYS A 428 0.47 -29.62 19.28
C LYS A 428 -0.01 -29.23 20.69
N ASN A 429 -0.98 -28.32 20.79
CA ASN A 429 -1.33 -27.67 22.05
C ASN A 429 -2.72 -28.06 22.58
N GLY A 430 -3.53 -28.77 21.79
CA GLY A 430 -4.93 -29.07 22.11
C GLY A 430 -5.88 -27.93 21.72
N ALA A 431 -7.18 -28.19 21.91
CA ALA A 431 -8.21 -27.21 21.61
C ALA A 431 -8.25 -26.08 22.65
N GLU A 432 -8.38 -24.84 22.17
CA GLU A 432 -8.67 -23.68 23.03
C GLU A 432 -10.12 -23.72 23.51
N GLN A 433 -10.40 -23.01 24.61
CA GLN A 433 -11.78 -22.76 25.03
C GLN A 433 -12.51 -21.95 23.96
N THR A 434 -13.81 -22.22 23.79
CA THR A 434 -14.66 -21.44 22.88
C THR A 434 -15.10 -20.14 23.53
N LEU A 435 -15.38 -19.11 22.71
CA LEU A 435 -15.96 -17.87 23.21
C LEU A 435 -17.42 -18.11 23.65
N PRO A 436 -17.82 -17.63 24.86
CA PRO A 436 -19.02 -18.13 25.54
C PRO A 436 -20.36 -17.77 24.87
N THR A 437 -20.42 -16.71 24.06
CA THR A 437 -21.69 -16.18 23.51
C THR A 437 -21.87 -16.41 22.01
N LEU A 438 -20.80 -16.67 21.26
CA LEU A 438 -20.86 -16.66 19.80
C LEU A 438 -21.57 -17.88 19.20
N GLY A 439 -21.65 -19.00 19.93
CA GLY A 439 -22.17 -20.26 19.37
C GLY A 439 -21.32 -20.82 18.23
N LEU A 440 -20.06 -20.37 18.10
CA LEU A 440 -19.11 -20.77 17.07
C LEU A 440 -17.98 -21.61 17.67
N THR A 441 -17.55 -22.61 16.91
CA THR A 441 -16.29 -23.32 17.17
C THR A 441 -15.10 -22.42 16.87
N ASN A 442 -13.91 -22.76 17.39
CA ASN A 442 -12.72 -21.97 17.11
C ASN A 442 -12.27 -22.06 15.62
N ASN A 443 -12.58 -23.15 14.91
CA ASN A 443 -12.39 -23.24 13.46
C ASN A 443 -13.29 -22.26 12.71
N GLN A 444 -14.55 -22.09 13.12
CA GLN A 444 -15.43 -21.07 12.55
C GLN A 444 -14.99 -19.65 12.95
N LEU A 445 -14.50 -19.48 14.17
CA LEU A 445 -13.96 -18.21 14.67
C LEU A 445 -12.75 -17.73 13.87
N PHE A 446 -11.89 -18.64 13.40
CA PHE A 446 -10.79 -18.32 12.48
C PHE A 446 -11.29 -17.61 11.22
N PHE A 447 -12.27 -18.20 10.52
CA PHE A 447 -12.81 -17.62 9.29
C PHE A 447 -13.62 -16.34 9.56
N LEU A 448 -14.28 -16.25 10.71
CA LEU A 448 -14.96 -15.02 11.14
C LEU A 448 -13.95 -13.90 11.39
N GLY A 449 -12.85 -14.18 12.09
CA GLY A 449 -11.77 -13.22 12.35
C GLY A 449 -11.16 -12.70 11.04
N PHE A 450 -10.86 -13.62 10.11
CA PHE A 450 -10.43 -13.28 8.75
C PHE A 450 -11.42 -12.34 8.05
N ALA A 451 -12.70 -12.69 8.03
CA ALA A 451 -13.71 -11.87 7.35
C ALA A 451 -13.87 -10.48 7.97
N GLN A 452 -13.74 -10.38 9.31
CA GLN A 452 -13.91 -9.12 10.04
C GLN A 452 -12.78 -8.11 9.80
N VAL A 453 -11.56 -8.57 9.51
CA VAL A 453 -10.45 -7.69 9.08
C VAL A 453 -10.84 -6.88 7.84
N TRP A 454 -11.65 -7.46 6.97
CA TRP A 454 -12.09 -6.88 5.70
C TRP A 454 -13.43 -6.14 5.78
N CYS A 455 -13.97 -5.93 6.98
CA CYS A 455 -15.18 -5.11 7.15
C CYS A 455 -14.88 -3.65 6.76
N SER A 456 -15.36 -3.23 5.59
CA SER A 456 -15.19 -1.88 5.08
C SER A 456 -16.45 -1.41 4.34
N VAL A 457 -16.60 -0.09 4.26
CA VAL A 457 -17.55 0.58 3.37
C VAL A 457 -16.80 1.64 2.59
N ARG A 458 -17.11 1.80 1.30
CA ARG A 458 -16.55 2.81 0.42
C ARG A 458 -17.69 3.63 -0.18
N THR A 459 -17.39 4.89 -0.53
CA THR A 459 -18.29 5.73 -1.32
C THR A 459 -18.44 5.12 -2.73
N PRO A 460 -19.53 5.44 -3.46
CA PRO A 460 -19.69 5.01 -4.85
C PRO A 460 -18.52 5.43 -5.75
N GLU A 461 -18.03 6.66 -5.59
CA GLU A 461 -16.94 7.25 -6.36
C GLU A 461 -15.62 6.51 -6.10
N SER A 462 -15.27 6.29 -4.82
CA SER A 462 -14.09 5.51 -4.45
C SER A 462 -14.20 4.04 -4.86
N THR A 463 -15.41 3.49 -4.91
CA THR A 463 -15.63 2.11 -5.36
C THR A 463 -15.35 1.99 -6.85
N HIS A 464 -15.85 2.91 -7.67
CA HIS A 464 -15.57 2.97 -9.10
C HIS A 464 -14.07 3.14 -9.37
N GLU A 465 -13.44 4.12 -8.73
CA GLU A 465 -12.00 4.39 -8.88
C GLU A 465 -11.16 3.17 -8.49
N GLY A 466 -11.46 2.54 -7.35
CA GLY A 466 -10.73 1.36 -6.88
C GLY A 466 -10.88 0.14 -7.81
N LEU A 467 -11.99 -0.02 -8.52
CA LEU A 467 -12.14 -1.11 -9.51
C LEU A 467 -11.18 -0.98 -10.71
N ILE A 468 -10.63 0.22 -10.93
CA ILE A 468 -9.76 0.55 -12.05
C ILE A 468 -8.30 0.61 -11.62
N THR A 469 -8.00 1.14 -10.43
CA THR A 469 -6.63 1.50 -10.00
C THR A 469 -6.06 0.59 -8.92
N ASP A 470 -6.89 -0.03 -8.09
CA ASP A 470 -6.44 -0.82 -6.95
C ASP A 470 -6.09 -2.25 -7.41
N PRO A 471 -4.85 -2.73 -7.21
CA PRO A 471 -4.51 -4.12 -7.49
C PRO A 471 -5.22 -5.08 -6.52
N HIS A 472 -5.82 -4.61 -5.43
CA HIS A 472 -6.58 -5.46 -4.54
C HIS A 472 -8.03 -5.57 -5.00
N SER A 473 -8.60 -6.77 -4.90
CA SER A 473 -10.04 -6.95 -4.99
C SER A 473 -10.76 -6.12 -3.91
N PRO A 474 -11.99 -5.61 -4.18
CA PRO A 474 -12.80 -4.99 -3.14
C PRO A 474 -12.92 -5.90 -1.91
N SER A 475 -12.91 -5.34 -0.70
CA SER A 475 -12.76 -6.12 0.55
C SER A 475 -13.76 -7.29 0.67
N ARG A 476 -15.01 -7.11 0.23
CA ARG A 476 -16.03 -8.18 0.20
C ARG A 476 -15.62 -9.38 -0.67
N PHE A 477 -14.91 -9.16 -1.78
CA PHE A 477 -14.47 -10.21 -2.70
C PHE A 477 -13.14 -10.82 -2.29
N ARG A 478 -12.29 -10.12 -1.53
CA ARG A 478 -11.16 -10.74 -0.81
C ARG A 478 -11.67 -11.82 0.15
N VAL A 479 -12.78 -11.55 0.86
CA VAL A 479 -13.45 -12.54 1.69
C VAL A 479 -14.12 -13.62 0.85
N ILE A 480 -15.07 -13.24 -0.02
CA ILE A 480 -15.91 -14.19 -0.75
C ILE A 480 -15.07 -15.10 -1.65
N GLY A 481 -14.14 -14.55 -2.44
CA GLY A 481 -13.29 -15.31 -3.35
C GLY A 481 -12.44 -16.34 -2.62
N SER A 482 -11.76 -15.92 -1.55
CA SER A 482 -10.88 -16.78 -0.76
C SER A 482 -11.62 -17.91 -0.06
N VAL A 483 -12.72 -17.62 0.66
CA VAL A 483 -13.44 -18.68 1.37
C VAL A 483 -14.25 -19.58 0.43
N SER A 484 -14.63 -19.09 -0.76
CA SER A 484 -15.25 -19.91 -1.80
C SER A 484 -14.30 -20.97 -2.34
N ASN A 485 -12.99 -20.71 -2.34
CA ASN A 485 -11.97 -21.67 -2.74
C ASN A 485 -11.52 -22.59 -1.58
N SER A 486 -11.78 -22.23 -0.32
CA SER A 486 -11.49 -23.10 0.82
C SER A 486 -12.54 -24.21 0.95
N LYS A 487 -12.08 -25.47 0.98
CA LYS A 487 -12.95 -26.62 1.30
C LYS A 487 -13.27 -26.63 2.79
N GLU A 488 -12.29 -26.31 3.61
CA GLU A 488 -12.35 -26.29 5.07
C GLU A 488 -13.40 -25.29 5.57
N PHE A 489 -13.50 -24.11 4.96
CA PHE A 489 -14.58 -23.16 5.23
C PHE A 489 -15.95 -23.82 5.01
N SER A 490 -16.15 -24.43 3.83
CA SER A 490 -17.41 -25.07 3.49
C SER A 490 -17.76 -26.23 4.43
N GLU A 491 -16.76 -26.99 4.90
CA GLU A 491 -16.92 -28.06 5.88
C GLU A 491 -17.35 -27.51 7.26
N HIS A 492 -16.66 -26.48 7.78
CA HIS A 492 -16.96 -25.93 9.10
C HIS A 492 -18.27 -25.16 9.18
N PHE A 493 -18.73 -24.57 8.08
CA PHE A 493 -20.02 -23.90 8.00
C PHE A 493 -21.12 -24.77 7.39
N HIS A 494 -20.82 -26.03 7.08
CA HIS A 494 -21.75 -26.99 6.48
C HIS A 494 -22.45 -26.45 5.22
N CYS A 495 -21.71 -25.74 4.36
CA CYS A 495 -22.24 -25.12 3.15
C CYS A 495 -22.62 -26.20 2.11
N PRO A 496 -23.88 -26.25 1.62
CA PRO A 496 -24.29 -27.23 0.61
C PRO A 496 -23.47 -27.13 -0.69
N PRO A 497 -23.21 -28.25 -1.39
CA PRO A 497 -22.52 -28.22 -2.68
C PRO A 497 -23.23 -27.33 -3.71
N GLY A 498 -22.50 -26.40 -4.34
CA GLY A 498 -23.05 -25.46 -5.31
C GLY A 498 -23.75 -24.23 -4.71
N SER A 499 -23.76 -24.10 -3.38
CA SER A 499 -24.13 -22.81 -2.76
C SER A 499 -23.11 -21.72 -3.12
N PRO A 500 -23.46 -20.43 -3.05
CA PRO A 500 -22.57 -19.34 -3.47
C PRO A 500 -21.17 -19.38 -2.83
N MET A 501 -21.07 -19.80 -1.57
CA MET A 501 -19.81 -19.91 -0.82
C MET A 501 -19.15 -21.30 -0.90
N ASN A 502 -19.74 -22.24 -1.64
CA ASN A 502 -19.20 -23.58 -1.91
C ASN A 502 -19.40 -23.95 -3.38
N PRO A 503 -18.78 -23.20 -4.32
CA PRO A 503 -18.84 -23.52 -5.73
C PRO A 503 -18.21 -24.90 -6.00
N ARG A 504 -18.71 -25.59 -7.04
CA ARG A 504 -18.17 -26.90 -7.44
C ARG A 504 -16.74 -26.81 -7.96
N HIS A 505 -16.43 -25.71 -8.64
CA HIS A 505 -15.09 -25.40 -9.10
C HIS A 505 -14.43 -24.46 -8.09
N LYS A 506 -13.30 -24.88 -7.51
CA LYS A 506 -12.50 -24.12 -6.56
C LYS A 506 -11.12 -23.90 -7.18
N CYS A 507 -10.64 -22.68 -7.17
CA CYS A 507 -9.31 -22.33 -7.68
C CYS A 507 -8.25 -22.62 -6.63
N GLU A 508 -7.10 -23.16 -7.05
CA GLU A 508 -5.98 -23.43 -6.16
C GLU A 508 -4.65 -23.25 -6.91
N VAL A 509 -3.78 -22.41 -6.34
CA VAL A 509 -2.40 -22.18 -6.82
C VAL A 509 -1.40 -22.67 -5.77
N TRP A 510 -1.38 -22.08 -4.57
CA TRP A 510 -0.43 -22.39 -3.49
C TRP A 510 -1.01 -23.19 -2.34
#